data_AF-T1ARU9-F1
#
_entry.id   AF-T1ARU9-F1
#
_cell.length_a   1.000
_cell.length_b   1.000
_cell.length_c   1.000
_cell.angle_alpha   90.00
_cell.angle_beta   90.00
_cell.angle_gamma   90.00
#
_symmetry.space_group_name_H-M   'P 1'
#
loop_
_entity.id
_entity.type
_entity.pdbx_description
1 polymer ?
#
loop_
_entity_poly.entity_id
_entity_poly.type
_entity_poly.pdbx_seq_one_letter_code
_entity_poly.pdbx_strand_id
1 'polypeptide(L)'
;HPRPLRVPDRVNRTERLFAVPGAPGPTAPVGIAARDITAHLLAMGPTGVGKSTVLLNLIAADISDGRPVLVIDPKWQLIRDIIERAIPKRRIDDVVVIDPAEATTGKVVGFNPLNVGDRDPDVVIDGLVSVLKEVFHEGWGPRTEDIIHSALLTLARVGATRKTPFTMLDLP
;
A
#
# COMPACT_ATOMS: atom_id res chain seq x y z
N HIS A 1 -22.27 -26.47 0.93
CA HIS A 1 -20.82 -26.65 1.18
C HIS A 1 -20.03 -26.20 -0.04
N PRO A 2 -18.89 -25.49 0.10
CA PRO A 2 -18.08 -25.08 -1.04
C PRO A 2 -17.57 -26.33 -1.79
N ARG A 3 -17.68 -26.32 -3.12
CA ARG A 3 -17.23 -27.42 -3.98
C ARG A 3 -15.69 -27.42 -4.00
N PRO A 4 -15.01 -28.54 -3.67
CA PRO A 4 -13.57 -28.63 -3.82
C PRO A 4 -13.19 -28.43 -5.30
N LEU A 5 -12.28 -27.49 -5.56
CA LEU A 5 -11.75 -27.26 -6.90
C LEU A 5 -10.52 -28.13 -7.11
N ARG A 6 -10.39 -28.71 -8.31
CA ARG A 6 -9.16 -29.41 -8.69
C ARG A 6 -8.05 -28.37 -8.88
N VAL A 7 -6.88 -28.66 -8.34
CA VAL A 7 -5.69 -27.83 -8.54
C VAL A 7 -5.25 -27.95 -10.00
N PRO A 8 -5.09 -26.84 -10.73
CA PRO A 8 -4.53 -26.87 -12.09
C PRO A 8 -3.11 -27.43 -12.09
N ASP A 9 -2.73 -28.15 -13.16
CA ASP A 9 -1.38 -28.76 -13.24
C ASP A 9 -0.24 -27.71 -13.29
N ARG A 10 -0.56 -26.47 -13.67
CA ARG A 10 0.41 -25.38 -13.88
C ARG A 10 0.62 -24.47 -12.67
N VAL A 11 0.11 -24.80 -11.48
CA VAL A 11 0.34 -23.96 -10.29
C VAL A 11 1.80 -24.00 -9.86
N ASN A 12 2.31 -22.88 -9.34
CA ASN A 12 3.62 -22.85 -8.71
C ASN A 12 3.57 -23.64 -7.39
N ARG A 13 4.64 -24.38 -7.07
CA ARG A 13 4.73 -25.24 -5.88
C ARG A 13 5.93 -24.91 -4.99
N THR A 14 6.66 -23.85 -5.29
CA THR A 14 7.90 -23.46 -4.60
C THR A 14 7.94 -21.99 -4.20
N GLU A 15 7.32 -21.10 -4.96
CA GLU A 15 7.31 -19.66 -4.73
C GLU A 15 5.94 -19.18 -4.22
N ARG A 16 5.96 -18.23 -3.28
CA ARG A 16 4.75 -17.59 -2.70
C ARG A 16 3.63 -18.58 -2.40
N LEU A 17 3.97 -19.61 -1.64
CA LEU A 17 3.02 -20.63 -1.21
C LEU A 17 1.97 -19.98 -0.30
N PHE A 18 0.69 -20.15 -0.63
CA PHE A 18 -0.40 -19.52 0.13
C PHE A 18 -1.55 -20.47 0.49
N ALA A 19 -1.61 -21.67 -0.09
CA ALA A 19 -2.68 -22.62 0.17
C ALA A 19 -2.20 -24.07 0.05
N VAL A 20 -2.97 -24.99 0.66
CA VAL A 20 -2.84 -26.43 0.49
C VAL A 20 -4.16 -26.97 -0.08
N PRO A 21 -4.14 -27.92 -1.04
CA PRO A 21 -5.36 -28.46 -1.63
C PRO A 21 -6.23 -29.19 -0.60
N GLY A 22 -7.54 -28.92 -0.60
CA GLY A 22 -8.52 -29.58 0.27
C GLY A 22 -9.25 -30.77 -0.36
N ALA A 23 -9.01 -31.06 -1.64
CA ALA A 23 -9.63 -32.19 -2.36
C ALA A 23 -8.74 -33.44 -2.26
N PRO A 24 -9.31 -34.67 -2.35
CA PRO A 24 -8.53 -35.90 -2.45
C PRO A 24 -7.57 -35.85 -3.65
N GLY A 25 -6.28 -36.17 -3.41
CA GLY A 25 -5.23 -36.09 -4.43
C GLY A 25 -3.90 -35.56 -3.86
N PRO A 26 -2.97 -35.11 -4.72
CA PRO A 26 -1.68 -34.59 -4.28
C PRO A 26 -1.85 -33.37 -3.36
N THR A 27 -1.23 -33.43 -2.18
CA THR A 27 -1.29 -32.39 -1.13
C THR A 27 -0.25 -31.29 -1.32
N ALA A 28 0.32 -31.17 -2.52
CA ALA A 28 1.39 -30.22 -2.80
C ALA A 28 0.90 -28.78 -2.59
N PRO A 29 1.68 -27.91 -1.92
CA PRO A 29 1.34 -26.50 -1.75
C PRO A 29 1.06 -25.80 -3.07
N VAL A 30 0.16 -24.82 -3.02
CA VAL A 30 -0.19 -23.93 -4.13
C VAL A 30 0.43 -22.57 -3.87
N GLY A 31 1.13 -22.05 -4.87
CA GLY A 31 1.77 -20.75 -4.87
C GLY A 31 1.63 -20.00 -6.18
N ILE A 32 2.22 -18.80 -6.22
CA ILE A 32 2.20 -17.88 -7.36
C ILE A 32 3.64 -17.58 -7.79
N ALA A 33 3.97 -17.82 -9.05
CA ALA A 33 5.31 -17.51 -9.55
C ALA A 33 5.55 -16.00 -9.54
N ALA A 34 6.81 -15.59 -9.38
CA ALA A 34 7.20 -14.18 -9.38
C ALA A 34 6.83 -13.42 -10.65
N ARG A 35 6.80 -14.09 -11.79
CA ARG A 35 6.31 -13.49 -13.04
C ARG A 35 4.78 -13.38 -13.09
N ASP A 36 4.05 -14.26 -12.40
CA ASP A 36 2.59 -14.32 -12.53
C ASP A 36 1.94 -13.23 -11.65
N ILE A 37 2.56 -12.86 -10.52
CA ILE A 37 2.05 -11.80 -9.64
C ILE A 37 2.10 -10.41 -10.31
N THR A 38 2.89 -10.23 -11.37
CA THR A 38 2.95 -8.95 -12.12
C THR A 38 1.68 -8.69 -12.93
N ALA A 39 0.82 -9.70 -13.12
CA ALA A 39 -0.48 -9.56 -13.77
C ALA A 39 -1.61 -9.11 -12.83
N HIS A 40 -1.25 -8.66 -11.61
CA HIS A 40 -2.15 -8.31 -10.51
C HIS A 40 -2.93 -9.49 -9.95
N LEU A 41 -3.38 -9.35 -8.70
CA LEU A 41 -4.18 -10.35 -8.00
C LEU A 41 -5.42 -9.71 -7.39
N LEU A 42 -6.55 -10.37 -7.57
CA LEU A 42 -7.83 -9.97 -6.98
C LEU A 42 -8.33 -11.05 -6.01
N ALA A 43 -8.32 -10.74 -4.71
CA ALA A 43 -8.87 -11.59 -3.66
C ALA A 43 -10.26 -11.10 -3.25
N MET A 44 -11.31 -11.85 -3.62
CA MET A 44 -12.71 -11.49 -3.34
C MET A 44 -13.39 -12.46 -2.38
N GLY A 45 -14.32 -11.94 -1.58
CA GLY A 45 -15.18 -12.73 -0.70
C GLY A 45 -15.63 -11.96 0.55
N PRO A 46 -16.63 -12.47 1.31
CA PRO A 46 -17.10 -11.86 2.55
C PRO A 46 -16.02 -11.70 3.63
N THR A 47 -16.30 -10.93 4.69
CA THR A 47 -15.44 -10.87 5.87
C THR A 47 -15.29 -12.27 6.51
N GLY A 48 -14.09 -12.60 7.01
CA GLY A 48 -13.83 -13.86 7.70
C GLY A 48 -13.47 -15.05 6.81
N VAL A 49 -13.52 -14.92 5.47
CA VAL A 49 -13.23 -16.06 4.55
C VAL A 49 -11.74 -16.31 4.28
N GLY A 50 -10.83 -15.61 4.99
CA GLY A 50 -9.39 -15.85 4.90
C GLY A 50 -8.63 -15.00 3.86
N LYS A 51 -9.23 -13.94 3.29
CA LYS A 51 -8.54 -13.03 2.35
C LYS A 51 -7.23 -12.47 2.92
N SER A 52 -7.27 -11.93 4.14
CA SER A 52 -6.08 -11.39 4.81
C SER A 52 -5.03 -12.47 5.07
N THR A 53 -5.44 -13.72 5.32
CA THR A 53 -4.53 -14.86 5.47
C THR A 53 -3.81 -15.19 4.18
N VAL A 54 -4.51 -15.18 3.03
CA VAL A 54 -3.88 -15.34 1.72
C VAL A 54 -2.87 -14.23 1.46
N LEU A 55 -3.26 -12.96 1.68
CA LEU A 55 -2.38 -11.81 1.50
C LEU A 55 -1.16 -11.88 2.41
N LEU A 56 -1.33 -12.24 3.69
CA LEU A 56 -0.25 -12.39 4.66
C LEU A 56 0.79 -13.42 4.19
N ASN A 57 0.36 -14.58 3.67
CA ASN A 57 1.28 -15.61 3.18
C ASN A 57 2.08 -15.12 1.95
N LEU A 58 1.41 -14.43 1.02
CA LEU A 58 2.08 -13.86 -0.16
C LEU A 58 3.10 -12.78 0.25
N ILE A 59 2.71 -11.87 1.15
CA ILE A 59 3.56 -10.80 1.69
C ILE A 59 4.75 -11.39 2.46
N ALA A 60 4.52 -12.40 3.30
CA ALA A 60 5.57 -13.07 4.06
C ALA A 60 6.59 -13.76 3.15
N ALA A 61 6.14 -14.36 2.04
CA ALA A 61 7.03 -14.95 1.05
C ALA A 61 7.89 -13.88 0.37
N ASP A 62 7.30 -12.76 -0.05
CA ASP A 62 8.05 -11.64 -0.64
C ASP A 62 9.04 -11.01 0.34
N ILE A 63 8.61 -10.84 1.60
CA ILE A 63 9.50 -10.38 2.67
C ILE A 63 10.66 -11.38 2.86
N SER A 64 10.40 -12.68 2.95
CA SER A 64 11.45 -13.69 3.14
C SER A 64 12.45 -13.69 1.98
N ASP A 65 11.97 -13.52 0.74
CA ASP A 65 12.76 -13.52 -0.50
C ASP A 65 13.56 -12.22 -0.74
N GLY A 66 13.54 -11.25 0.18
CA GLY A 66 14.27 -10.00 -0.02
C GLY A 66 13.53 -8.95 -0.85
N ARG A 67 12.26 -9.17 -1.18
CA ARG A 67 11.50 -8.25 -2.05
C ARG A 67 10.83 -7.14 -1.23
N PRO A 68 10.80 -5.90 -1.74
CA PRO A 68 10.12 -4.79 -1.09
C PRO A 68 8.60 -4.99 -1.17
N VAL A 69 7.89 -4.56 -0.12
CA VAL A 69 6.44 -4.64 -0.04
C VAL A 69 5.88 -3.31 0.49
N LEU A 70 4.77 -2.85 -0.09
CA LEU A 70 3.95 -1.76 0.41
C LEU A 70 2.57 -2.32 0.73
N VAL A 71 2.09 -2.11 1.94
CA VAL A 71 0.79 -2.62 2.39
C VAL A 71 -0.02 -1.45 2.93
N ILE A 72 -1.22 -1.28 2.39
CA ILE A 72 -2.20 -0.30 2.84
C ILE A 72 -3.40 -1.08 3.39
N ASP A 73 -3.58 -1.06 4.71
CA ASP A 73 -4.72 -1.69 5.38
C ASP A 73 -5.38 -0.70 6.35
N PRO A 74 -6.55 -0.16 6.01
CA PRO A 74 -7.24 0.81 6.86
C PRO A 74 -7.76 0.21 8.17
N LYS A 75 -7.74 -1.12 8.33
CA LYS A 75 -8.24 -1.80 9.53
C LYS A 75 -7.13 -2.27 10.47
N TRP A 76 -5.87 -2.07 10.10
CA TRP A 76 -4.68 -2.41 10.91
C TRP A 76 -4.42 -3.90 11.20
N GLN A 77 -5.40 -4.79 11.03
CA GLN A 77 -5.23 -6.20 11.41
C GLN A 77 -4.16 -6.90 10.57
N LEU A 78 -4.10 -6.64 9.26
CA LEU A 78 -3.09 -7.25 8.39
C LEU A 78 -1.69 -6.71 8.72
N ILE A 79 -1.57 -5.40 9.03
CA ILE A 79 -0.29 -4.80 9.42
C ILE A 79 0.26 -5.45 10.68
N ARG A 80 -0.59 -5.64 11.71
CA ARG A 80 -0.22 -6.33 12.94
C ARG A 80 0.30 -7.75 12.66
N ASP A 81 -0.44 -8.53 11.87
CA ASP A 81 -0.04 -9.89 11.49
C ASP A 81 1.32 -9.92 10.78
N ILE A 82 1.59 -8.95 9.89
CA ILE A 82 2.87 -8.84 9.18
C ILE A 82 4.01 -8.57 10.16
N ILE A 83 3.85 -7.57 11.03
CA ILE A 83 4.87 -7.18 12.01
C ILE A 83 5.19 -8.35 12.94
N GLU A 84 4.17 -9.06 13.42
CA GLU A 84 4.33 -10.15 14.39
C GLU A 84 4.91 -11.43 13.78
N ARG A 85 4.60 -11.72 12.49
CA ARG A 85 4.77 -13.07 11.93
C ARG A 85 5.60 -13.15 10.66
N ALA A 86 5.71 -12.06 9.90
CA ALA A 86 6.33 -12.09 8.58
C ALA A 86 7.73 -11.49 8.56
N ILE A 87 8.02 -10.49 9.40
CA ILE A 87 9.28 -9.73 9.37
C ILE A 87 10.40 -10.51 10.08
N PRO A 88 11.46 -10.95 9.38
CA PRO A 88 12.60 -11.60 10.03
C PRO A 88 13.39 -10.59 10.86
N LYS A 89 13.96 -11.02 11.99
CA LYS A 89 14.76 -10.16 12.90
C LYS A 89 15.83 -9.32 12.17
N ARG A 90 16.47 -9.90 11.16
CA ARG A 90 17.53 -9.26 10.35
C ARG A 90 17.04 -8.05 9.52
N ARG A 91 15.73 -7.80 9.44
CA ARG A 91 15.11 -6.74 8.63
C ARG A 91 14.22 -5.80 9.42
N ILE A 92 14.27 -5.85 10.75
CA ILE A 92 13.46 -4.96 11.59
C ILE A 92 13.75 -3.49 11.27
N ASP A 93 15.01 -3.16 11.00
CA ASP A 93 15.45 -1.80 10.69
C ASP A 93 15.00 -1.30 9.30
N ASP A 94 14.50 -2.19 8.45
CA ASP A 94 13.97 -1.85 7.12
C ASP A 94 12.47 -1.47 7.17
N VAL A 95 11.82 -1.59 8.33
CA VAL A 95 10.37 -1.48 8.46
C VAL A 95 9.96 -0.05 8.81
N VAL A 96 9.16 0.54 7.94
CA VAL A 96 8.51 1.83 8.17
C VAL A 96 7.02 1.60 8.33
N VAL A 97 6.46 2.05 9.45
CA VAL A 97 5.02 2.02 9.72
C VAL A 97 4.52 3.46 9.76
N ILE A 98 3.55 3.76 8.90
CA ILE A 98 2.88 5.06 8.87
C ILE A 98 1.47 4.84 9.40
N ASP A 99 1.23 5.26 10.64
CA ASP A 99 -0.09 5.25 11.27
C ASP A 99 -0.55 6.69 11.54
N PRO A 100 -1.49 7.24 10.75
CA PRO A 100 -2.01 8.58 10.96
C PRO A 100 -2.73 8.77 12.31
N ALA A 101 -3.17 7.68 12.96
CA ALA A 101 -3.81 7.73 14.27
C ALA A 101 -2.80 7.71 15.43
N GLU A 102 -1.53 7.41 15.17
CA GLU A 102 -0.48 7.32 16.18
C GLU A 102 0.03 8.70 16.61
N ALA A 103 -0.66 9.29 17.58
CA ALA A 103 -0.34 10.60 18.15
C ALA A 103 0.46 10.52 19.48
N THR A 104 0.66 9.31 20.03
CA THR A 104 1.06 9.13 21.44
C THR A 104 2.55 8.88 21.64
N THR A 105 3.21 8.24 20.67
CA THR A 105 4.63 7.87 20.78
C THR A 105 5.60 8.96 20.33
N GLY A 106 5.09 10.03 19.69
CA GLY A 106 5.90 11.09 19.08
C GLY A 106 6.72 10.64 17.85
N LYS A 107 6.61 9.37 17.45
CA LYS A 107 7.30 8.78 16.30
C LYS A 107 6.42 8.86 15.06
N VAL A 108 6.30 10.07 14.50
CA VAL A 108 5.55 10.30 13.26
C VAL A 108 6.50 10.25 12.07
N VAL A 109 6.22 9.35 11.13
CA VAL A 109 6.87 9.37 9.81
C VAL A 109 6.21 10.46 8.99
N GLY A 110 6.90 11.59 8.81
CA GLY A 110 6.39 12.70 8.02
C GLY A 110 6.30 12.34 6.54
N PHE A 111 5.14 12.59 5.94
CA PHE A 111 4.95 12.56 4.49
C PHE A 111 4.62 13.97 4.01
N ASN A 112 5.51 14.56 3.20
CA ASN A 112 5.27 15.87 2.60
C ASN A 112 5.03 15.72 1.09
N PRO A 113 3.77 15.82 0.61
CA PRO A 113 3.48 15.72 -0.82
C PRO A 113 4.07 16.90 -1.62
N LEU A 114 4.36 18.03 -0.97
CA LEU A 114 4.99 19.21 -1.60
C LEU A 114 6.52 19.06 -1.73
N ASN A 115 7.12 18.03 -1.14
CA ASN A 115 8.51 17.68 -1.42
C ASN A 115 8.60 16.95 -2.76
N VAL A 116 8.48 17.71 -3.85
CA VAL A 116 8.39 17.18 -5.21
C VAL A 116 9.70 16.53 -5.70
N GLY A 117 10.86 16.88 -5.11
CA GLY A 117 12.15 16.37 -5.57
C GLY A 117 12.39 16.73 -7.04
N ASP A 118 12.77 15.74 -7.86
CA ASP A 118 12.99 15.91 -9.31
C ASP A 118 11.69 15.74 -10.14
N ARG A 119 10.53 15.56 -9.49
CA ARG A 119 9.24 15.39 -10.17
C ARG A 119 8.69 16.74 -10.63
N ASP A 120 7.91 16.70 -11.71
CA ASP A 120 7.16 17.87 -12.19
C ASP A 120 6.16 18.35 -11.11
N PRO A 121 6.30 19.59 -10.59
CA PRO A 121 5.38 20.14 -9.61
C PRO A 121 3.93 20.14 -10.08
N ASP A 122 3.67 20.41 -11.36
CA ASP A 122 2.31 20.48 -11.90
C ASP A 122 1.62 19.11 -11.80
N VAL A 123 2.31 18.03 -12.18
CA VAL A 123 1.79 16.65 -12.08
C VAL A 123 1.52 16.25 -10.63
N VAL A 124 2.43 16.61 -9.70
CA VAL A 124 2.25 16.28 -8.28
C VAL A 124 1.05 17.03 -7.69
N ILE A 125 0.89 18.32 -8.03
CA ILE A 125 -0.21 19.12 -7.52
C ILE A 125 -1.54 18.72 -8.13
N ASP A 126 -1.62 18.41 -9.42
CA ASP A 126 -2.85 17.92 -10.06
C ASP A 126 -3.33 16.61 -9.39
N GLY A 127 -2.40 15.71 -9.07
CA GLY A 127 -2.70 14.50 -8.31
C GLY A 127 -3.20 14.79 -6.89
N LEU A 128 -2.55 15.70 -6.17
CA LEU A 128 -2.97 16.10 -4.82
C LEU A 128 -4.35 16.77 -4.82
N VAL A 129 -4.59 17.69 -5.75
CA VAL A 129 -5.88 18.37 -5.95
C VAL A 129 -6.97 17.36 -6.27
N SER A 130 -6.69 16.37 -7.11
CA SER A 130 -7.64 15.29 -7.42
C SER A 130 -8.03 14.47 -6.20
N VAL A 131 -7.07 14.15 -5.32
CA VAL A 131 -7.34 13.45 -4.04
C VAL A 131 -8.18 14.33 -3.12
N LEU A 132 -7.84 15.61 -2.96
CA LEU A 132 -8.58 16.53 -2.10
C LEU A 132 -10.02 16.72 -2.60
N LYS A 133 -10.21 16.82 -3.91
CA LYS A 133 -11.52 16.92 -4.55
C LYS A 133 -12.40 15.71 -4.24
N GLU A 134 -11.84 14.50 -4.32
CA GLU A 134 -12.59 13.27 -3.99
C GLU A 134 -12.98 13.24 -2.51
N VAL A 135 -12.04 13.56 -1.61
CA VAL A 135 -12.26 13.57 -0.16
C VAL A 135 -13.30 14.61 0.26
N PHE A 136 -13.26 15.81 -0.32
CA PHE A 136 -14.09 16.96 0.06
C PHE A 136 -15.20 17.28 -0.97
N HIS A 137 -15.63 16.29 -1.74
CA HIS A 137 -16.52 16.47 -2.89
C HIS A 137 -17.82 17.26 -2.60
N GLU A 138 -18.40 17.14 -1.39
CA GLU A 138 -19.62 17.86 -1.01
C GLU A 138 -19.44 19.40 -0.95
N GLY A 139 -18.22 19.88 -0.66
CA GLY A 139 -17.89 21.31 -0.55
C GLY A 139 -16.97 21.83 -1.65
N TRP A 140 -16.68 21.02 -2.66
CA TRP A 140 -15.68 21.33 -3.66
C TRP A 140 -16.28 22.03 -4.89
N GLY A 141 -16.12 23.35 -4.95
CA GLY A 141 -16.53 24.17 -6.09
C GLY A 141 -15.36 24.63 -6.97
N PRO A 142 -15.63 25.15 -8.18
CA PRO A 142 -14.60 25.66 -9.10
C PRO A 142 -13.66 26.68 -8.44
N ARG A 143 -14.21 27.59 -7.63
CA ARG A 143 -13.41 28.59 -6.91
C ARG A 143 -12.48 27.95 -5.86
N THR A 144 -12.94 26.91 -5.16
CA THR A 144 -12.13 26.18 -4.18
C THR A 144 -10.98 25.48 -4.90
N GLU A 145 -11.26 24.86 -6.04
CA GLU A 145 -10.26 24.20 -6.88
C GLU A 145 -9.18 25.19 -7.35
N ASP A 146 -9.58 26.32 -7.94
CA ASP A 146 -8.65 27.33 -8.44
C ASP A 146 -7.72 27.87 -7.34
N ILE A 147 -8.28 28.15 -6.15
CA ILE A 147 -7.52 28.67 -5.01
C ILE A 147 -6.54 27.62 -4.47
N ILE A 148 -7.01 26.39 -4.23
CA ILE A 148 -6.18 25.33 -3.67
C ILE A 148 -5.08 24.93 -4.65
N HIS A 149 -5.42 24.78 -5.93
CA HIS A 149 -4.46 24.48 -6.99
C HIS A 149 -3.37 25.54 -7.07
N SER A 150 -3.76 26.82 -7.20
CA SER A 150 -2.82 27.93 -7.30
C SER A 150 -1.91 28.04 -6.08
N ALA A 151 -2.47 27.87 -4.87
CA ALA A 151 -1.72 27.96 -3.63
C ALA A 151 -0.70 26.80 -3.50
N LEU A 152 -1.14 25.56 -3.71
CA LEU A 152 -0.28 24.38 -3.64
C LEU A 152 0.82 24.40 -4.72
N LEU A 153 0.47 24.78 -5.95
CA LEU A 153 1.43 24.90 -7.05
C LEU A 153 2.48 25.96 -6.78
N THR A 154 2.07 27.10 -6.21
CA THR A 154 3.00 28.15 -5.79
C THR A 154 3.97 27.62 -4.74
N LEU A 155 3.48 26.96 -3.68
CA LEU A 155 4.33 26.37 -2.65
C LEU A 155 5.29 25.32 -3.22
N ALA A 156 4.82 24.43 -4.09
CA ALA A 156 5.65 23.39 -4.70
C ALA A 156 6.76 24.00 -5.58
N ARG A 157 6.44 24.96 -6.46
CA ARG A 157 7.41 25.60 -7.36
C ARG A 157 8.43 26.45 -6.61
N VAL A 158 7.99 27.26 -5.65
CA VAL A 158 8.90 28.08 -4.84
C VAL A 158 9.78 27.19 -3.97
N GLY A 159 9.22 26.13 -3.37
CA GLY A 159 9.97 25.15 -2.58
C GLY A 159 11.04 24.43 -3.39
N ALA A 160 10.70 23.98 -4.61
CA ALA A 160 11.64 23.36 -5.54
C ALA A 160 12.76 24.33 -5.95
N THR A 161 12.42 25.58 -6.27
CA THR A 161 13.40 26.62 -6.64
C THR A 161 14.38 26.91 -5.49
N ARG A 162 13.88 26.95 -4.25
CA ARG A 162 14.69 27.21 -3.05
C ARG A 162 15.45 25.99 -2.54
N LYS A 163 15.17 24.79 -3.08
CA LYS A 163 15.65 23.50 -2.57
C LYS A 163 15.28 23.25 -1.10
N THR A 164 14.20 23.89 -0.64
CA THR A 164 13.63 23.74 0.70
C THR A 164 12.12 23.60 0.54
N PRO A 165 11.57 22.39 0.65
CA PRO A 165 10.16 22.17 0.41
C PRO A 165 9.31 22.83 1.50
N PHE A 166 8.29 23.57 1.09
CA PHE A 166 7.19 23.96 1.98
C PHE A 166 6.34 22.74 2.32
N THR A 167 5.48 22.88 3.31
CA THR A 167 4.51 21.89 3.75
C THR A 167 3.10 22.41 3.52
N MET A 168 2.10 21.54 3.61
CA MET A 168 0.70 21.99 3.53
C MET A 168 0.31 22.91 4.70
N LEU A 169 1.08 22.92 5.80
CA LEU A 169 0.88 23.84 6.92
C LEU A 169 1.30 25.28 6.59
N ASP A 170 1.99 25.49 5.47
CA ASP A 170 2.38 26.82 4.98
C ASP A 170 1.30 27.45 4.08
N LEU A 171 0.16 26.77 3.89
CA LEU A 171 -1.03 27.40 3.31
C LEU A 171 -1.59 28.44 4.30
N PRO A 172 -1.99 29.64 3.83
CA PRO A 172 -2.53 30.70 4.68
C PRO A 172 -3.91 30.37 5.27
#